data_AF-A0AAD8UIY0-F1
#
_entry.id   AF-A0AAD8UIY0-F1
#
_cell.length_a   1.000
_cell.length_b   1.000
_cell.length_c   1.000
_cell.angle_alpha   90.00
_cell.angle_beta   90.00
_cell.angle_gamma   90.00
#
_symmetry.space_group_name_H-M   'P 1'
#
loop_
_entity.id
_entity.type
_entity.pdbx_description
1 polymer ?
#
loop_
_entity_poly.entity_id
_entity_poly.type
_entity_poly.pdbx_seq_one_letter_code
_entity_poly.pdbx_strand_id
1 'polypeptide(L)'
;MILSRLFYAFLAAAMFKLATCLTVPSTHGDTLSLRQDSGEKLVFCHFMIGIVGARSSPSEYDADMQNAKAAGIDAFALNIGVDPYTEAQLDLAYQSAANNGMKVFISFDFNWYQTSEATRVGQMIAKYASRPAQLIVDGKAFASSFAGDGLDVGAMRSAAGVPVFWAPNFHPEFGTDFSVVDGALNWLGWPNNGLNKAPDGRGNVSVQQGDAAYTTALKGKPYIAPVSPWFFTHFGPEVPYSKNWVFPSDTLWYDRWQQILSLKPRFLEIVTWNDYGESHYVGRLDSPHGDDGNSKWVYGFPHNGWLDMAQPFIKAFKAGASDPKTYITEEKVVYWFRPTLRGINCDATDTTMSDANNSSGNYFKGRPDGWQTMEDKVYIVTLLKEAASLTVNVAGNSQTFQAPAGAAKFSVDMKPGTVAFNMARGGSSILSGTAGMQILDHCPCGIYNFNPYVGTLKAGSADNLLPAAYSSISAGLKVSTCGPSGMKRTAAPLADMVAPAVATPTV
;
A
#
# COMPACT_ATOMS: atom_id res chain seq x y z
N MET A 1 68.69 -47.77 48.22
CA MET A 1 67.48 -48.58 47.94
C MET A 1 66.70 -47.91 46.82
N ILE A 2 66.67 -48.55 45.63
CA ILE A 2 65.64 -48.50 44.55
C ILE A 2 65.11 -47.08 44.21
N LEU A 3 65.59 -46.33 43.21
CA LEU A 3 65.67 -46.52 41.75
C LEU A 3 64.33 -46.60 41.00
N SER A 4 64.09 -45.56 40.17
CA SER A 4 63.19 -45.48 39.01
C SER A 4 61.68 -45.39 39.23
N ARG A 5 60.86 -44.72 38.41
CA ARG A 5 60.93 -43.69 37.34
C ARG A 5 59.49 -43.62 36.77
N LEU A 6 59.21 -42.59 35.98
CA LEU A 6 58.14 -42.45 34.98
C LEU A 6 56.74 -41.97 35.47
N PHE A 7 56.05 -41.02 34.83
CA PHE A 7 56.28 -40.17 33.63
C PHE A 7 55.23 -39.02 33.66
N TYR A 8 55.60 -37.81 33.19
CA TYR A 8 54.88 -36.82 32.34
C TYR A 8 53.32 -36.77 32.35
N ALA A 9 52.62 -35.65 32.19
CA ALA A 9 52.94 -34.25 31.91
C ALA A 9 51.65 -33.41 32.07
N PHE A 10 51.87 -32.10 32.14
CA PHE A 10 50.95 -30.97 32.24
C PHE A 10 49.61 -31.03 31.48
N LEU A 11 48.55 -30.51 32.13
CA LEU A 11 47.60 -29.59 31.49
C LEU A 11 46.96 -28.68 32.55
N ALA A 12 47.19 -27.39 32.40
CA ALA A 12 46.55 -26.33 33.15
C ALA A 12 45.24 -25.92 32.46
N ALA A 13 44.14 -25.77 33.22
CA ALA A 13 43.04 -24.89 32.83
C ALA A 13 42.10 -24.59 34.03
N ALA A 14 42.13 -23.32 34.43
CA ALA A 14 41.02 -22.44 34.78
C ALA A 14 39.87 -22.91 35.70
N MET A 15 39.73 -22.17 36.80
CA MET A 15 38.58 -22.12 37.71
C MET A 15 37.26 -21.76 36.99
N PHE A 16 36.23 -22.59 37.17
CA PHE A 16 34.84 -22.27 36.87
C PHE A 16 34.20 -21.56 38.08
N LYS A 17 33.74 -20.31 37.91
CA LYS A 17 32.77 -19.68 38.81
C LYS A 17 31.36 -19.92 38.25
N LEU A 18 30.53 -20.62 39.02
CA LEU A 18 29.09 -20.70 38.79
C LEU A 18 28.45 -19.34 39.09
N ALA A 19 27.89 -18.69 38.07
CA ALA A 19 26.92 -17.62 38.23
C ALA A 19 25.53 -18.20 37.91
N THR A 20 24.69 -18.31 38.93
CA THR A 20 23.26 -18.59 38.79
C THR A 20 22.59 -17.41 38.11
N CYS A 21 22.24 -17.57 36.84
CA CYS A 21 21.47 -16.60 36.09
C CYS A 21 20.00 -16.74 36.51
N LEU A 22 19.49 -15.75 37.26
CA LEU A 22 18.05 -15.56 37.42
C LEU A 22 17.51 -15.12 36.07
N THR A 23 16.78 -16.01 35.40
CA THR A 23 16.04 -15.68 34.17
C THR A 23 14.92 -14.71 34.54
N VAL A 24 15.10 -13.44 34.21
CA VAL A 24 13.98 -12.50 34.13
C VAL A 24 13.09 -12.96 32.97
N PRO A 25 11.78 -13.18 33.17
CA PRO A 25 10.88 -13.48 32.07
C PRO A 25 10.90 -12.30 31.09
N SER A 26 11.25 -12.56 29.83
CA SER A 26 11.03 -11.59 28.75
C SER A 26 9.54 -11.30 28.67
N THR A 27 9.13 -10.10 29.03
CA THR A 27 7.76 -9.59 28.83
C THR A 27 7.45 -9.27 27.36
N HIS A 28 8.15 -9.88 26.41
CA HIS A 28 7.78 -9.90 24.98
C HIS A 28 6.74 -11.00 24.69
N GLY A 29 5.79 -11.18 25.61
CA GLY A 29 4.56 -11.91 25.35
C GLY A 29 3.73 -11.08 24.38
N ASP A 30 3.91 -11.36 23.09
CA ASP A 30 2.89 -11.32 22.04
C ASP A 30 1.82 -10.21 22.19
N THR A 31 2.25 -8.95 22.11
CA THR A 31 1.31 -7.80 22.05
C THR A 31 0.36 -7.87 20.86
N LEU A 32 0.57 -8.78 19.91
CA LEU A 32 -0.35 -9.08 18.82
C LEU A 32 -1.34 -10.18 19.22
N SER A 33 -0.93 -11.25 19.90
CA SER A 33 -1.89 -12.23 20.43
C SER A 33 -2.85 -11.60 21.45
N LEU A 34 -2.37 -10.64 22.26
CA LEU A 34 -3.22 -9.84 23.15
C LEU A 34 -4.19 -8.92 22.39
N ARG A 35 -3.86 -8.53 21.16
CA ARG A 35 -4.74 -7.78 20.24
C ARG A 35 -5.86 -8.64 19.60
N GLN A 36 -5.71 -9.96 19.74
CA GLN A 36 -6.60 -11.05 19.32
C GLN A 36 -8.06 -10.93 19.79
N ASP A 37 -8.24 -10.53 21.05
CA ASP A 37 -9.27 -11.16 21.91
C ASP A 37 -10.44 -10.26 22.38
N SER A 38 -10.51 -8.98 22.00
CA SER A 38 -11.65 -8.14 22.45
C SER A 38 -11.98 -6.94 21.55
N GLY A 39 -13.01 -7.02 20.68
CA GLY A 39 -13.60 -5.84 20.03
C GLY A 39 -12.62 -4.90 19.31
N GLU A 40 -11.45 -5.43 18.92
CA GLU A 40 -10.29 -4.61 18.61
C GLU A 40 -10.32 -3.99 17.23
N LYS A 41 -9.67 -2.82 17.15
CA LYS A 41 -9.47 -2.06 15.94
C LYS A 41 -8.21 -2.52 15.23
N LEU A 42 -8.37 -3.29 14.16
CA LEU A 42 -7.25 -3.79 13.36
C LEU A 42 -7.06 -2.98 12.09
N VAL A 43 -5.81 -2.79 11.73
CA VAL A 43 -5.39 -2.13 10.49
C VAL A 43 -4.74 -3.17 9.59
N PHE A 44 -5.34 -3.41 8.44
CA PHE A 44 -4.78 -4.26 7.39
C PHE A 44 -4.16 -3.40 6.29
N CYS A 45 -3.28 -3.99 5.48
CA CYS A 45 -2.82 -3.39 4.26
C CYS A 45 -2.74 -4.43 3.15
N HIS A 46 -3.28 -4.11 1.99
CA HIS A 46 -3.33 -5.03 0.86
C HIS A 46 -1.95 -5.20 0.24
N PHE A 47 -1.54 -6.43 -0.06
CA PHE A 47 -0.22 -6.75 -0.59
C PHE A 47 -0.35 -7.63 -1.84
N MET A 48 0.12 -7.15 -2.99
CA MET A 48 0.10 -7.85 -4.27
C MET A 48 1.19 -8.91 -4.34
N ILE A 49 0.81 -10.20 -4.27
CA ILE A 49 1.76 -11.32 -4.47
C ILE A 49 2.17 -11.44 -5.95
N GLY A 50 1.27 -11.08 -6.87
CA GLY A 50 1.48 -11.22 -8.32
C GLY A 50 2.68 -10.46 -8.90
N ILE A 51 3.26 -9.49 -8.17
CA ILE A 51 4.42 -8.73 -8.64
C ILE A 51 5.74 -9.13 -7.93
N VAL A 52 5.69 -10.05 -6.98
CA VAL A 52 6.85 -10.47 -6.17
C VAL A 52 7.28 -11.92 -6.45
N GLY A 53 6.86 -12.49 -7.58
CA GLY A 53 7.12 -13.90 -7.93
C GLY A 53 8.59 -14.31 -7.97
N ALA A 54 9.51 -13.35 -8.09
CA ALA A 54 10.94 -13.59 -8.14
C ALA A 54 11.65 -13.57 -6.76
N ARG A 55 10.91 -13.34 -5.66
CA ARG A 55 11.50 -13.43 -4.32
C ARG A 55 11.88 -14.88 -4.01
N SER A 56 13.05 -15.07 -3.43
CA SER A 56 13.70 -16.36 -3.21
C SER A 56 13.85 -16.74 -1.74
N SER A 57 13.61 -15.79 -0.82
CA SER A 57 13.77 -16.03 0.63
C SER A 57 12.76 -15.25 1.47
N PRO A 58 12.43 -15.69 2.70
CA PRO A 58 11.56 -14.93 3.59
C PRO A 58 12.17 -13.55 3.92
N SER A 59 13.49 -13.43 3.99
CA SER A 59 14.16 -12.18 4.33
C SER A 59 13.91 -11.04 3.33
N GLU A 60 13.53 -11.35 2.09
CA GLU A 60 13.14 -10.34 1.10
C GLU A 60 11.78 -9.69 1.39
N TYR A 61 11.02 -10.22 2.35
CA TYR A 61 9.80 -9.62 2.90
C TYR A 61 10.02 -8.88 4.22
N ASP A 62 11.18 -9.05 4.87
CA ASP A 62 11.38 -8.57 6.25
C ASP A 62 11.22 -7.06 6.38
N ALA A 63 11.76 -6.29 5.43
CA ALA A 63 11.62 -4.83 5.41
C ALA A 63 10.15 -4.41 5.27
N ASP A 64 9.35 -5.11 4.46
CA ASP A 64 7.92 -4.85 4.34
C ASP A 64 7.21 -5.05 5.68
N MET A 65 7.46 -6.21 6.32
CA MET A 65 6.87 -6.57 7.61
C MET A 65 7.25 -5.57 8.71
N GLN A 66 8.53 -5.20 8.79
CA GLN A 66 9.04 -4.28 9.80
C GLN A 66 8.48 -2.88 9.63
N ASN A 67 8.46 -2.35 8.40
CA ASN A 67 7.94 -1.02 8.12
C ASN A 67 6.43 -0.94 8.36
N ALA A 68 5.66 -1.94 7.94
CA ALA A 68 4.23 -1.99 8.18
C ALA A 68 3.90 -2.08 9.69
N LYS A 69 4.60 -2.96 10.42
CA LYS A 69 4.47 -3.08 11.87
C LYS A 69 4.80 -1.77 12.59
N ALA A 70 5.88 -1.11 12.20
CA ALA A 70 6.29 0.18 12.75
C ALA A 70 5.25 1.28 12.49
N ALA A 71 4.55 1.24 11.36
CA ALA A 71 3.45 2.14 11.05
C ALA A 71 2.16 1.83 11.83
N GLY A 72 2.08 0.66 12.48
CA GLY A 72 0.93 0.21 13.27
C GLY A 72 -0.07 -0.66 12.52
N ILE A 73 0.29 -1.12 11.31
CA ILE A 73 -0.44 -2.12 10.53
C ILE A 73 -0.28 -3.48 11.24
N ASP A 74 -1.38 -4.20 11.42
CA ASP A 74 -1.43 -5.46 12.16
C ASP A 74 -1.27 -6.67 11.24
N ALA A 75 -1.75 -6.58 9.99
CA ALA A 75 -1.61 -7.67 9.02
C ALA A 75 -1.52 -7.20 7.56
N PHE A 76 -0.85 -7.99 6.73
CA PHE A 76 -1.01 -7.89 5.27
C PHE A 76 -2.14 -8.82 4.78
N ALA A 77 -2.99 -8.28 3.91
CA ALA A 77 -3.92 -9.05 3.08
C ALA A 77 -3.17 -9.48 1.80
N LEU A 78 -2.69 -10.71 1.76
CA LEU A 78 -1.89 -11.24 0.65
C LEU A 78 -2.81 -11.56 -0.53
N ASN A 79 -2.88 -10.66 -1.50
CA ASN A 79 -3.66 -10.82 -2.72
C ASN A 79 -3.01 -11.85 -3.64
N ILE A 80 -3.77 -12.90 -3.97
CA ILE A 80 -3.28 -13.99 -4.82
C ILE A 80 -4.19 -14.24 -6.02
N GLY A 81 -3.54 -14.48 -7.17
CA GLY A 81 -4.13 -15.15 -8.31
C GLY A 81 -3.88 -16.66 -8.28
N VAL A 82 -3.73 -17.24 -9.46
CA VAL A 82 -3.45 -18.67 -9.67
C VAL A 82 -2.06 -18.93 -10.26
N ASP A 83 -1.16 -17.96 -10.13
CA ASP A 83 0.20 -18.01 -10.68
C ASP A 83 0.99 -19.22 -10.15
N PRO A 84 1.91 -19.79 -10.95
CA PRO A 84 2.67 -20.98 -10.56
C PRO A 84 3.58 -20.76 -9.34
N TYR A 85 3.94 -19.51 -9.03
CA TYR A 85 4.76 -19.16 -7.87
C TYR A 85 3.94 -18.80 -6.62
N THR A 86 2.60 -18.75 -6.71
CA THR A 86 1.71 -18.26 -5.63
C THR A 86 1.99 -18.94 -4.29
N GLU A 87 1.97 -20.28 -4.26
CA GLU A 87 2.16 -21.02 -3.01
C GLU A 87 3.58 -20.86 -2.44
N ALA A 88 4.59 -20.79 -3.31
CA ALA A 88 5.96 -20.53 -2.87
C ALA A 88 6.06 -19.13 -2.22
N GLN A 89 5.49 -18.10 -2.84
CA GLN A 89 5.50 -16.75 -2.28
C GLN A 89 4.68 -16.64 -0.99
N LEU A 90 3.54 -17.33 -0.90
CA LEU A 90 2.79 -17.43 0.35
C LEU A 90 3.63 -18.08 1.46
N ASP A 91 4.33 -19.19 1.18
CA ASP A 91 5.18 -19.84 2.18
C ASP A 91 6.31 -18.91 2.67
N LEU A 92 6.94 -18.14 1.78
CA LEU A 92 7.95 -17.14 2.14
C LEU A 92 7.36 -15.98 2.97
N ALA A 93 6.22 -15.43 2.55
CA ALA A 93 5.55 -14.32 3.22
C ALA A 93 5.06 -14.71 4.63
N TYR A 94 4.43 -15.87 4.80
CA TYR A 94 4.00 -16.37 6.11
C TYR A 94 5.19 -16.62 7.04
N GLN A 95 6.31 -17.15 6.51
CA GLN A 95 7.52 -17.35 7.31
C GLN A 95 8.14 -16.02 7.75
N SER A 96 8.24 -15.03 6.87
CA SER A 96 8.74 -13.70 7.22
C SER A 96 7.83 -13.00 8.24
N ALA A 97 6.51 -13.08 8.06
CA ALA A 97 5.55 -12.54 9.01
C ALA A 97 5.74 -13.16 10.41
N ALA A 98 5.96 -14.48 10.50
CA ALA A 98 6.25 -15.14 11.76
C ALA A 98 7.58 -14.64 12.38
N ASN A 99 8.62 -14.51 11.56
CA ASN A 99 9.95 -14.05 12.01
C ASN A 99 9.92 -12.60 12.55
N ASN A 100 9.07 -11.75 11.99
CA ASN A 100 8.98 -10.33 12.36
C ASN A 100 7.84 -10.03 13.34
N GLY A 101 7.09 -11.05 13.76
CA GLY A 101 5.90 -10.91 14.59
C GLY A 101 4.90 -9.95 13.93
N MET A 102 4.54 -10.23 12.69
CA MET A 102 3.44 -9.65 11.93
C MET A 102 2.41 -10.74 11.68
N LYS A 103 1.17 -10.36 11.39
CA LYS A 103 0.17 -11.30 10.89
C LYS A 103 -0.03 -11.13 9.39
N VAL A 104 -0.55 -12.17 8.75
CA VAL A 104 -0.97 -12.16 7.35
C VAL A 104 -2.23 -12.99 7.20
N PHE A 105 -2.98 -12.74 6.13
CA PHE A 105 -4.07 -13.59 5.69
C PHE A 105 -4.17 -13.55 4.17
N ILE A 106 -4.86 -14.53 3.58
CA ILE A 106 -5.03 -14.61 2.13
C ILE A 106 -6.22 -13.76 1.70
N SER A 107 -6.03 -12.97 0.64
CA SER A 107 -7.07 -12.32 -0.15
C SER A 107 -7.11 -12.96 -1.54
N PHE A 108 -8.17 -13.72 -1.84
CA PHE A 108 -8.31 -14.39 -3.15
C PHE A 108 -8.80 -13.43 -4.22
N ASP A 109 -8.13 -13.34 -5.37
CA ASP A 109 -8.57 -12.49 -6.48
C ASP A 109 -9.46 -13.26 -7.46
N PHE A 110 -10.76 -12.97 -7.46
CA PHE A 110 -11.74 -13.61 -8.34
C PHE A 110 -11.75 -13.10 -9.78
N ASN A 111 -10.80 -12.24 -10.18
CA ASN A 111 -10.44 -12.12 -11.59
C ASN A 111 -9.69 -13.38 -12.10
N TRP A 112 -9.15 -14.20 -11.19
CA TRP A 112 -8.39 -15.41 -11.49
C TRP A 112 -9.05 -16.68 -10.94
N TYR A 113 -9.70 -16.58 -9.79
CA TYR A 113 -10.53 -17.65 -9.23
C TYR A 113 -11.96 -17.57 -9.76
N GLN A 114 -12.63 -18.72 -9.85
CA GLN A 114 -14.05 -18.80 -10.18
C GLN A 114 -14.89 -19.09 -8.93
N THR A 115 -16.12 -18.61 -8.90
CA THR A 115 -17.06 -18.84 -7.78
C THR A 115 -17.45 -20.32 -7.60
N SER A 116 -17.26 -21.13 -8.64
CA SER A 116 -17.39 -22.59 -8.61
C SER A 116 -16.24 -23.29 -7.86
N GLU A 117 -15.16 -22.59 -7.51
CA GLU A 117 -13.95 -23.15 -6.89
C GLU A 117 -13.95 -23.06 -5.35
N ALA A 118 -15.13 -23.04 -4.71
CA ALA A 118 -15.26 -22.95 -3.24
C ALA A 118 -14.40 -23.98 -2.49
N THR A 119 -14.33 -25.22 -2.98
CA THR A 119 -13.47 -26.26 -2.39
C THR A 119 -11.99 -25.90 -2.43
N ARG A 120 -11.51 -25.35 -3.56
CA ARG A 120 -10.10 -24.94 -3.73
C ARG A 120 -9.75 -23.80 -2.79
N VAL A 121 -10.63 -22.80 -2.68
CA VAL A 121 -10.49 -21.67 -1.74
C VAL A 121 -10.41 -22.19 -0.30
N GLY A 122 -11.32 -23.07 0.09
CA GLY A 122 -11.34 -23.66 1.43
C GLY A 122 -10.07 -24.44 1.76
N GLN A 123 -9.61 -25.29 0.83
CA GLN A 123 -8.37 -26.07 1.01
C GLN A 123 -7.12 -25.17 1.15
N MET A 124 -7.06 -24.06 0.40
CA MET A 124 -5.97 -23.09 0.54
C MET A 124 -6.01 -22.41 1.91
N ILE A 125 -7.19 -22.04 2.41
CA ILE A 125 -7.36 -21.50 3.76
C ILE A 125 -6.88 -22.54 4.80
N ALA A 126 -7.29 -23.81 4.68
CA ALA A 126 -6.87 -24.88 5.59
C ALA A 126 -5.34 -25.01 5.67
N LYS A 127 -4.67 -24.97 4.52
CA LYS A 127 -3.21 -25.09 4.40
C LYS A 127 -2.49 -24.03 5.23
N TYR A 128 -2.96 -22.78 5.19
CA TYR A 128 -2.31 -21.65 5.87
C TYR A 128 -2.88 -21.35 7.26
N ALA A 129 -4.08 -21.82 7.59
CA ALA A 129 -4.73 -21.57 8.88
C ALA A 129 -3.91 -22.02 10.10
N SER A 130 -3.06 -23.04 9.94
CA SER A 130 -2.19 -23.56 10.99
C SER A 130 -0.84 -22.85 11.12
N ARG A 131 -0.52 -21.92 10.22
CA ARG A 131 0.76 -21.21 10.22
C ARG A 131 0.80 -20.19 11.38
N PRO A 132 1.94 -20.01 12.08
CA PRO A 132 2.03 -19.12 13.24
C PRO A 132 1.64 -17.65 12.97
N ALA A 133 1.86 -17.18 11.73
CA ALA A 133 1.55 -15.82 11.32
C ALA A 133 0.14 -15.63 10.77
N GLN A 134 -0.68 -16.69 10.67
CA GLN A 134 -2.08 -16.54 10.26
C GLN A 134 -2.80 -15.57 11.20
N LEU A 135 -3.48 -14.58 10.63
CA LEU A 135 -4.37 -13.73 11.40
C LEU A 135 -5.56 -14.56 11.88
N ILE A 136 -5.77 -14.59 13.19
CA ILE A 136 -6.93 -15.17 13.85
C ILE A 136 -7.78 -14.04 14.43
N VAL A 137 -9.09 -14.06 14.15
CA VAL A 137 -10.07 -13.10 14.70
C VAL A 137 -11.26 -13.88 15.21
N ASP A 138 -11.70 -13.58 16.42
CA ASP A 138 -12.83 -14.28 17.06
C ASP A 138 -12.66 -15.82 17.05
N GLY A 139 -11.42 -16.28 17.25
CA GLY A 139 -11.05 -17.71 17.22
C GLY A 139 -11.09 -18.36 15.83
N LYS A 140 -11.18 -17.59 14.75
CA LYS A 140 -11.30 -18.08 13.37
C LYS A 140 -10.15 -17.60 12.49
N ALA A 141 -9.69 -18.44 11.56
CA ALA A 141 -8.72 -18.06 10.54
C ALA A 141 -9.31 -17.00 9.61
N PHE A 142 -8.70 -15.82 9.56
CA PHE A 142 -9.17 -14.72 8.72
C PHE A 142 -8.80 -14.95 7.25
N ALA A 143 -9.74 -14.69 6.35
CA ALA A 143 -9.50 -14.66 4.91
C ALA A 143 -10.48 -13.70 4.22
N SER A 144 -10.06 -13.13 3.09
CA SER A 144 -10.85 -12.21 2.28
C SER A 144 -10.74 -12.54 0.80
N SER A 145 -11.37 -11.71 -0.04
CA SER A 145 -11.22 -11.77 -1.49
C SER A 145 -11.41 -10.39 -2.12
N PHE A 146 -10.85 -10.21 -3.31
CA PHE A 146 -11.30 -9.21 -4.27
C PHE A 146 -12.41 -9.84 -5.12
N ALA A 147 -13.61 -9.24 -5.12
CA ALA A 147 -14.81 -9.84 -5.69
C ALA A 147 -15.11 -11.27 -5.16
N GLY A 148 -15.79 -12.10 -5.96
CA GLY A 148 -16.19 -13.47 -5.61
C GLY A 148 -17.67 -13.63 -5.26
N ASP A 149 -18.49 -12.65 -5.61
CA ASP A 149 -19.94 -12.67 -5.44
C ASP A 149 -20.55 -13.98 -5.97
N GLY A 150 -21.15 -14.76 -5.06
CA GLY A 150 -21.75 -16.06 -5.40
C GLY A 150 -20.87 -17.28 -5.10
N LEU A 151 -19.68 -17.11 -4.51
CA LEU A 151 -18.93 -18.23 -3.93
C LEU A 151 -19.82 -19.00 -2.92
N ASP A 152 -19.85 -20.33 -3.02
CA ASP A 152 -20.49 -21.17 -2.00
C ASP A 152 -19.66 -21.15 -0.70
N VAL A 153 -19.99 -20.21 0.19
CA VAL A 153 -19.32 -20.04 1.49
C VAL A 153 -19.46 -21.28 2.39
N GLY A 154 -20.56 -22.04 2.26
CA GLY A 154 -20.78 -23.27 3.02
C GLY A 154 -19.83 -24.38 2.57
N ALA A 155 -19.70 -24.58 1.25
CA ALA A 155 -18.74 -25.51 0.68
C ALA A 155 -17.29 -25.09 0.99
N MET A 156 -16.97 -23.80 0.90
CA MET A 156 -15.65 -23.27 1.27
C MET A 156 -15.30 -23.59 2.72
N ARG A 157 -16.19 -23.28 3.68
CA ARG A 157 -15.96 -23.61 5.10
C ARG A 157 -15.83 -25.11 5.34
N SER A 158 -16.65 -25.91 4.66
CA SER A 158 -16.59 -27.38 4.77
C SER A 158 -15.26 -27.92 4.27
N ALA A 159 -14.75 -27.39 3.14
CA ALA A 159 -13.45 -27.77 2.59
C ALA A 159 -12.27 -27.24 3.42
N ALA A 160 -12.44 -26.09 4.09
CA ALA A 160 -11.43 -25.57 5.02
C ALA A 160 -11.26 -26.45 6.26
N GLY A 161 -12.34 -27.07 6.76
CA GLY A 161 -12.30 -27.97 7.91
C GLY A 161 -11.87 -27.31 9.23
N VAL A 162 -11.77 -25.97 9.25
CA VAL A 162 -11.42 -25.14 10.41
C VAL A 162 -12.38 -23.94 10.47
N PRO A 163 -12.55 -23.28 11.64
CA PRO A 163 -13.33 -22.05 11.72
C PRO A 163 -12.70 -20.93 10.87
N VAL A 164 -13.47 -20.35 9.95
CA VAL A 164 -13.03 -19.28 9.04
C VAL A 164 -13.81 -17.99 9.32
N PHE A 165 -13.10 -16.87 9.46
CA PHE A 165 -13.66 -15.52 9.42
C PHE A 165 -13.56 -15.04 7.96
N TRP A 166 -14.67 -15.14 7.24
CA TRP A 166 -14.72 -14.79 5.82
C TRP A 166 -15.21 -13.35 5.64
N ALA A 167 -14.34 -12.50 5.10
CA ALA A 167 -14.63 -11.08 4.87
C ALA A 167 -14.30 -10.64 3.43
N PRO A 168 -15.09 -11.09 2.44
CA PRO A 168 -14.82 -10.82 1.04
C PRO A 168 -15.18 -9.39 0.63
N ASN A 169 -14.68 -8.96 -0.53
CA ASN A 169 -15.20 -7.83 -1.27
C ASN A 169 -16.39 -8.23 -2.15
N PHE A 170 -17.46 -8.71 -1.52
CA PHE A 170 -18.76 -8.86 -2.18
C PHE A 170 -19.43 -7.50 -2.35
N HIS A 171 -20.22 -7.34 -3.40
CA HIS A 171 -20.81 -6.09 -3.86
C HIS A 171 -22.28 -5.99 -3.41
N PRO A 172 -22.63 -5.10 -2.46
CA PRO A 172 -24.01 -4.90 -2.03
C PRO A 172 -24.98 -4.59 -3.18
N GLU A 173 -24.52 -3.84 -4.17
CA GLU A 173 -25.27 -3.40 -5.34
C GLU A 173 -25.71 -4.54 -6.28
N PHE A 174 -25.06 -5.71 -6.20
CA PHE A 174 -25.44 -6.90 -6.98
C PHE A 174 -26.53 -7.73 -6.27
N GLY A 175 -26.94 -7.34 -5.06
CA GLY A 175 -27.90 -8.11 -4.27
C GLY A 175 -27.30 -9.40 -3.69
N THR A 176 -25.97 -9.47 -3.58
CA THR A 176 -25.24 -10.61 -3.01
C THR A 176 -25.69 -10.90 -1.57
N ASP A 177 -25.69 -12.17 -1.16
CA ASP A 177 -26.11 -12.56 0.19
C ASP A 177 -25.00 -12.32 1.23
N PHE A 178 -25.17 -11.30 2.08
CA PHE A 178 -24.26 -11.01 3.20
C PHE A 178 -24.60 -11.80 4.48
N SER A 179 -25.65 -12.62 4.48
CA SER A 179 -26.01 -13.45 5.63
C SER A 179 -24.98 -14.56 5.88
N VAL A 180 -24.28 -15.02 4.83
CA VAL A 180 -23.32 -16.12 4.89
C VAL A 180 -21.89 -15.73 5.31
N VAL A 181 -21.52 -14.45 5.21
CA VAL A 181 -20.17 -13.94 5.53
C VAL A 181 -20.02 -13.52 7.00
N ASP A 182 -18.79 -13.38 7.50
CA ASP A 182 -18.52 -12.87 8.86
C ASP A 182 -18.32 -11.34 8.88
N GLY A 183 -17.83 -10.79 7.78
CA GLY A 183 -17.68 -9.35 7.54
C GLY A 183 -17.59 -9.08 6.04
N ALA A 184 -17.26 -7.85 5.63
CA ALA A 184 -16.98 -7.56 4.23
C ALA A 184 -16.01 -6.39 4.06
N LEU A 185 -15.20 -6.48 3.02
CA LEU A 185 -14.27 -5.47 2.54
C LEU A 185 -14.95 -4.62 1.47
N ASN A 186 -14.97 -3.31 1.62
CA ASN A 186 -15.19 -2.44 0.48
C ASN A 186 -13.82 -2.15 -0.16
N TRP A 187 -13.66 -2.47 -1.44
CA TRP A 187 -12.45 -2.13 -2.20
C TRP A 187 -12.39 -0.66 -2.64
N LEU A 188 -13.56 -0.06 -2.93
CA LEU A 188 -13.66 1.28 -3.52
C LEU A 188 -13.32 2.36 -2.49
N GLY A 189 -12.02 2.63 -2.36
CA GLY A 189 -11.44 3.68 -1.52
C GLY A 189 -11.49 5.07 -2.14
N TRP A 190 -12.05 5.22 -3.35
CA TRP A 190 -12.07 6.47 -4.11
C TRP A 190 -13.47 6.83 -4.61
N PRO A 191 -13.78 8.14 -4.76
CA PRO A 191 -14.96 8.57 -5.49
C PRO A 191 -14.97 8.00 -6.92
N ASN A 192 -16.12 7.48 -7.35
CA ASN A 192 -16.26 6.79 -8.62
C ASN A 192 -17.68 6.98 -9.20
N ASN A 193 -17.96 6.51 -10.39
CA ASN A 193 -19.29 6.64 -11.02
C ASN A 193 -20.29 5.52 -10.68
N GLY A 194 -19.97 4.66 -9.69
CA GLY A 194 -20.74 3.46 -9.35
C GLY A 194 -20.38 2.22 -10.16
N LEU A 195 -19.44 2.33 -11.11
CA LEU A 195 -18.98 1.23 -11.98
C LEU A 195 -17.46 1.09 -11.97
N ASN A 196 -16.82 1.44 -10.84
CA ASN A 196 -15.37 1.40 -10.68
C ASN A 196 -14.62 2.18 -11.78
N LYS A 197 -15.12 3.39 -12.11
CA LYS A 197 -14.52 4.36 -13.04
C LYS A 197 -14.67 5.78 -12.50
N ALA A 198 -13.87 6.71 -13.01
CA ALA A 198 -13.91 8.10 -12.58
C ALA A 198 -15.34 8.66 -12.66
N PRO A 199 -15.74 9.58 -11.76
CA PRO A 199 -17.04 10.21 -11.83
C PRO A 199 -17.30 10.86 -13.20
N ASP A 200 -18.51 10.67 -13.71
CA ASP A 200 -18.94 11.18 -15.01
C ASP A 200 -20.46 11.48 -14.98
N GLY A 201 -21.07 11.70 -16.16
CA GLY A 201 -22.51 11.95 -16.26
C GLY A 201 -23.41 10.82 -15.74
N ARG A 202 -22.88 9.62 -15.49
CA ARG A 202 -23.63 8.48 -14.93
C ARG A 202 -23.72 8.54 -13.41
N GLY A 203 -22.75 9.15 -12.74
CA GLY A 203 -22.78 9.25 -11.28
C GLY A 203 -21.49 9.74 -10.64
N ASN A 204 -21.62 10.04 -9.35
CA ASN A 204 -20.52 10.36 -8.43
C ASN A 204 -20.85 9.77 -7.05
N VAL A 205 -20.39 8.55 -6.82
CA VAL A 205 -20.50 7.79 -5.58
C VAL A 205 -19.28 8.08 -4.73
N SER A 206 -19.48 8.68 -3.56
CA SER A 206 -18.44 8.92 -2.58
C SER A 206 -18.08 7.65 -1.80
N VAL A 207 -16.90 7.66 -1.16
CA VAL A 207 -16.47 6.53 -0.31
C VAL A 207 -17.45 6.31 0.84
N GLN A 208 -18.01 7.38 1.42
CA GLN A 208 -18.99 7.29 2.51
C GLN A 208 -20.34 6.72 2.07
N GLN A 209 -20.75 6.94 0.80
CA GLN A 209 -21.91 6.25 0.25
C GLN A 209 -21.63 4.74 0.12
N GLY A 210 -20.41 4.36 -0.27
CA GLY A 210 -19.94 2.97 -0.19
C GLY A 210 -19.97 2.41 1.24
N ASP A 211 -19.45 3.15 2.22
CA ASP A 211 -19.51 2.76 3.64
C ASP A 211 -20.96 2.48 4.08
N ALA A 212 -21.90 3.36 3.71
CA ALA A 212 -23.32 3.22 4.04
C ALA A 212 -23.95 1.97 3.38
N ALA A 213 -23.60 1.68 2.12
CA ALA A 213 -24.09 0.49 1.42
C ALA A 213 -23.61 -0.80 2.10
N TYR A 214 -22.31 -0.89 2.41
CA TYR A 214 -21.74 -2.08 3.05
C TYR A 214 -22.27 -2.26 4.48
N THR A 215 -22.28 -1.20 5.30
CA THR A 215 -22.77 -1.30 6.68
C THR A 215 -24.26 -1.68 6.73
N THR A 216 -25.06 -1.21 5.77
CA THR A 216 -26.48 -1.63 5.63
C THR A 216 -26.58 -3.12 5.27
N ALA A 217 -25.82 -3.59 4.28
CA ALA A 217 -25.83 -4.99 3.86
C ALA A 217 -25.36 -5.94 4.98
N LEU A 218 -24.38 -5.51 5.78
CA LEU A 218 -23.78 -6.29 6.87
C LEU A 218 -24.68 -6.44 8.10
N LYS A 219 -25.72 -5.61 8.28
CA LYS A 219 -26.69 -5.70 9.39
C LYS A 219 -26.04 -5.86 10.77
N GLY A 220 -24.97 -5.09 11.02
CA GLY A 220 -24.22 -5.10 12.29
C GLY A 220 -23.00 -6.02 12.33
N LYS A 221 -22.73 -6.81 11.28
CA LYS A 221 -21.46 -7.53 11.13
C LYS A 221 -20.29 -6.57 10.86
N PRO A 222 -19.04 -6.94 11.21
CA PRO A 222 -17.86 -6.12 10.97
C PRO A 222 -17.68 -5.66 9.52
N TYR A 223 -17.47 -4.35 9.35
CA TYR A 223 -17.09 -3.71 8.10
C TYR A 223 -15.58 -3.44 8.06
N ILE A 224 -14.93 -3.74 6.93
CA ILE A 224 -13.55 -3.35 6.65
C ILE A 224 -13.58 -2.13 5.72
N ALA A 225 -13.29 -0.97 6.29
CA ALA A 225 -13.33 0.29 5.57
C ALA A 225 -12.06 0.49 4.71
N PRO A 226 -12.18 0.85 3.41
CA PRO A 226 -11.04 1.11 2.56
C PRO A 226 -10.42 2.46 2.89
N VAL A 227 -9.10 2.51 2.84
CA VAL A 227 -8.32 3.74 2.98
C VAL A 227 -7.24 3.73 1.90
N SER A 228 -7.31 4.66 0.96
CA SER A 228 -6.33 4.74 -0.13
C SER A 228 -5.93 6.19 -0.42
N PRO A 229 -4.64 6.47 -0.71
CA PRO A 229 -4.21 7.85 -0.93
C PRO A 229 -4.52 8.37 -2.33
N TRP A 230 -4.40 7.53 -3.34
CA TRP A 230 -4.38 7.91 -4.76
C TRP A 230 -4.83 6.76 -5.64
N PHE A 231 -5.11 7.00 -6.92
CA PHE A 231 -5.23 5.94 -7.92
C PHE A 231 -4.91 6.52 -9.29
N PHE A 232 -3.95 5.92 -9.98
CA PHE A 232 -3.64 6.26 -11.36
C PHE A 232 -2.98 5.06 -12.05
N THR A 233 -3.41 4.77 -13.28
CA THR A 233 -2.81 3.70 -14.09
C THR A 233 -2.74 4.13 -15.56
N HIS A 234 -1.72 3.65 -16.27
CA HIS A 234 -1.38 4.13 -17.63
C HIS A 234 -0.68 3.07 -18.49
N PHE A 235 -1.24 1.86 -18.50
CA PHE A 235 -0.80 0.76 -19.34
C PHE A 235 -1.35 0.90 -20.77
N GLY A 236 -0.44 1.02 -21.74
CA GLY A 236 -0.77 1.09 -23.17
C GLY A 236 -0.76 -0.28 -23.87
N PRO A 237 -0.60 -0.30 -25.21
CA PRO A 237 -0.55 -1.54 -26.00
C PRO A 237 0.72 -2.38 -25.78
N GLU A 238 1.68 -1.90 -24.98
CA GLU A 238 2.88 -2.66 -24.62
C GLU A 238 2.62 -3.81 -23.63
N VAL A 239 1.42 -3.88 -23.04
CA VAL A 239 0.97 -5.00 -22.20
C VAL A 239 -0.40 -5.54 -22.66
N PRO A 240 -0.71 -6.82 -22.37
CA PRO A 240 -2.00 -7.41 -22.77
C PRO A 240 -3.20 -6.95 -21.90
N TYR A 241 -2.95 -6.25 -20.79
CA TYR A 241 -3.94 -5.77 -19.82
C TYR A 241 -3.99 -4.24 -19.78
N SER A 242 -4.15 -3.60 -20.93
CA SER A 242 -4.13 -2.14 -21.04
C SER A 242 -5.19 -1.48 -20.16
N LYS A 243 -4.82 -0.34 -19.55
CA LYS A 243 -5.57 0.35 -18.49
C LYS A 243 -5.16 1.83 -18.51
N ASN A 244 -6.11 2.77 -18.49
CA ASN A 244 -5.76 4.20 -18.52
C ASN A 244 -6.80 5.13 -17.85
N TRP A 245 -6.70 5.36 -16.54
CA TRP A 245 -7.58 6.27 -15.80
C TRP A 245 -6.98 6.73 -14.47
N VAL A 246 -7.63 7.71 -13.86
CA VAL A 246 -7.33 8.27 -12.53
C VAL A 246 -8.63 8.47 -11.75
N PHE A 247 -8.64 8.20 -10.44
CA PHE A 247 -9.75 8.57 -9.57
C PHE A 247 -9.50 9.90 -8.85
N PRO A 248 -10.56 10.67 -8.52
CA PRO A 248 -10.43 11.87 -7.68
C PRO A 248 -9.73 11.57 -6.35
N SER A 249 -8.51 12.06 -6.17
CA SER A 249 -7.65 11.68 -5.04
C SER A 249 -6.96 12.86 -4.33
N ASP A 250 -7.11 14.07 -4.87
CA ASP A 250 -6.37 15.28 -4.51
C ASP A 250 -6.12 15.49 -3.00
N THR A 251 -7.15 15.41 -2.17
CA THR A 251 -7.04 15.49 -0.69
C THR A 251 -7.58 14.27 0.04
N LEU A 252 -7.83 13.20 -0.71
CA LEU A 252 -8.54 12.00 -0.25
C LEU A 252 -7.86 11.34 0.94
N TRP A 253 -6.53 11.22 0.93
CA TRP A 253 -5.80 10.58 2.01
C TRP A 253 -6.09 11.21 3.39
N TYR A 254 -5.98 12.54 3.49
CA TYR A 254 -6.25 13.25 4.74
C TYR A 254 -7.73 13.17 5.12
N ASP A 255 -8.62 13.44 4.15
CA ASP A 255 -10.06 13.46 4.41
C ASP A 255 -10.58 12.09 4.82
N ARG A 256 -10.09 11.03 4.20
CA ARG A 256 -10.47 9.66 4.52
C ARG A 256 -10.02 9.28 5.92
N TRP A 257 -8.81 9.62 6.33
CA TRP A 257 -8.36 9.38 7.71
C TRP A 257 -9.23 10.09 8.75
N GLN A 258 -9.66 11.33 8.50
CA GLN A 258 -10.62 12.03 9.36
C GLN A 258 -11.98 11.29 9.41
N GLN A 259 -12.48 10.85 8.25
CA GLN A 259 -13.72 10.06 8.17
C GLN A 259 -13.62 8.73 8.93
N ILE A 260 -12.49 8.03 8.87
CA ILE A 260 -12.26 6.78 9.60
C ILE A 260 -12.32 6.99 11.11
N LEU A 261 -11.75 8.08 11.63
CA LEU A 261 -11.81 8.42 13.06
C LEU A 261 -13.24 8.76 13.53
N SER A 262 -14.11 9.19 12.60
CA SER A 262 -15.54 9.38 12.85
C SER A 262 -16.34 8.09 12.72
N LEU A 263 -16.12 7.31 11.65
CA LEU A 263 -16.82 6.06 11.34
C LEU A 263 -16.51 4.98 12.38
N LYS A 264 -15.29 4.97 12.91
CA LYS A 264 -14.79 4.02 13.92
C LYS A 264 -15.11 2.55 13.57
N PRO A 265 -14.83 2.07 12.34
CA PRO A 265 -15.05 0.68 12.00
C PRO A 265 -14.20 -0.24 12.89
N ARG A 266 -14.58 -1.53 12.96
CA ARG A 266 -13.75 -2.54 13.64
C ARG A 266 -12.47 -2.79 12.86
N PHE A 267 -12.54 -2.78 11.54
CA PHE A 267 -11.40 -3.02 10.67
C PHE A 267 -11.28 -1.92 9.63
N LEU A 268 -10.05 -1.66 9.19
CA LEU A 268 -9.80 -0.91 7.97
C LEU A 268 -8.71 -1.62 7.18
N GLU A 269 -8.71 -1.40 5.87
CA GLU A 269 -7.67 -1.91 4.98
C GLU A 269 -7.09 -0.75 4.16
N ILE A 270 -5.78 -0.58 4.27
CA ILE A 270 -5.03 0.35 3.42
C ILE A 270 -4.82 -0.31 2.06
N VAL A 271 -5.34 0.33 1.02
CA VAL A 271 -5.27 -0.12 -0.38
C VAL A 271 -4.30 0.82 -1.10
N THR A 272 -3.02 0.49 -1.26
CA THR A 272 -2.33 -0.79 -0.97
C THR A 272 -0.90 -0.59 -0.45
N TRP A 273 -0.20 -1.67 -0.10
CA TRP A 273 1.22 -1.64 0.25
C TRP A 273 2.10 -1.45 -0.98
N ASN A 274 1.92 -2.26 -2.03
CA ASN A 274 2.86 -2.38 -3.15
C ASN A 274 2.20 -2.44 -4.53
N ASP A 275 0.98 -1.94 -4.70
CA ASP A 275 0.40 -1.85 -6.06
C ASP A 275 0.93 -0.59 -6.78
N TYR A 276 2.09 -0.76 -7.42
CA TYR A 276 2.78 0.30 -8.15
C TYR A 276 2.08 0.62 -9.48
N GLY A 277 1.49 -0.39 -10.14
CA GLY A 277 0.79 -0.23 -11.42
C GLY A 277 -0.48 0.62 -11.35
N GLU A 278 -1.10 0.69 -10.18
CA GLU A 278 -2.29 1.53 -9.92
C GLU A 278 -1.99 2.74 -9.02
N SER A 279 -0.70 3.01 -8.75
CA SER A 279 -0.19 4.23 -8.12
C SER A 279 -0.73 4.52 -6.72
N HIS A 280 -1.18 3.50 -6.01
CA HIS A 280 -1.81 3.66 -4.69
C HIS A 280 -1.08 2.94 -3.56
N TYR A 281 0.17 2.56 -3.81
CA TYR A 281 1.10 2.05 -2.83
C TYR A 281 1.42 3.10 -1.75
N VAL A 282 1.56 2.63 -0.51
CA VAL A 282 2.16 3.38 0.62
C VAL A 282 3.48 2.76 1.10
N GLY A 283 3.81 1.57 0.60
CA GLY A 283 5.08 0.89 0.81
C GLY A 283 6.21 1.51 -0.01
N ARG A 284 7.42 1.03 0.25
CA ARG A 284 8.64 1.57 -0.36
C ARG A 284 8.93 0.94 -1.72
N LEU A 285 9.41 1.75 -2.65
CA LEU A 285 9.87 1.35 -3.98
C LEU A 285 11.07 0.39 -3.94
N ASP A 286 11.86 0.43 -2.86
CA ASP A 286 13.01 -0.47 -2.67
C ASP A 286 12.65 -1.87 -2.12
N SER A 287 11.35 -2.18 -2.04
CA SER A 287 10.84 -3.52 -1.80
C SER A 287 11.07 -4.41 -3.04
N PRO A 288 11.67 -5.62 -2.96
CA PRO A 288 11.93 -6.45 -4.15
C PRO A 288 10.65 -6.83 -4.92
N HIS A 289 10.58 -6.46 -6.20
CA HIS A 289 9.46 -6.78 -7.10
C HIS A 289 9.90 -6.74 -8.57
N GLY A 290 9.08 -7.29 -9.46
CA GLY A 290 9.25 -7.22 -10.91
C GLY A 290 8.55 -6.01 -11.54
N ASP A 291 8.90 -5.71 -12.79
CA ASP A 291 8.30 -4.62 -13.57
C ASP A 291 7.18 -5.14 -14.49
N ASP A 292 5.93 -4.88 -14.13
CA ASP A 292 4.73 -5.16 -14.94
C ASP A 292 4.49 -4.10 -16.05
N GLY A 293 5.39 -3.13 -16.20
CA GLY A 293 5.27 -2.00 -17.11
C GLY A 293 5.05 -0.66 -16.40
N ASN A 294 4.79 -0.65 -15.09
CA ASN A 294 4.52 0.56 -14.31
C ASN A 294 5.71 1.50 -14.13
N SER A 295 6.94 1.01 -14.30
CA SER A 295 8.15 1.78 -14.01
C SER A 295 8.25 3.11 -14.76
N LYS A 296 7.54 3.23 -15.88
CA LYS A 296 7.38 4.47 -16.68
C LYS A 296 6.78 5.64 -15.89
N TRP A 297 5.90 5.39 -14.92
CA TRP A 297 5.32 6.44 -14.07
C TRP A 297 5.71 6.34 -12.60
N VAL A 298 6.32 5.23 -12.18
CA VAL A 298 6.73 4.97 -10.79
C VAL A 298 8.20 5.37 -10.53
N TYR A 299 9.06 5.33 -11.55
CA TYR A 299 10.48 5.63 -11.37
C TYR A 299 10.72 7.07 -10.88
N GLY A 300 11.15 7.21 -9.63
CA GLY A 300 11.39 8.49 -8.97
C GLY A 300 10.17 9.11 -8.27
N PHE A 301 9.11 8.33 -8.04
CA PHE A 301 7.86 8.76 -7.40
C PHE A 301 7.64 8.02 -6.07
N PRO A 302 8.38 8.33 -5.00
CA PRO A 302 8.17 7.70 -3.71
C PRO A 302 6.85 8.15 -3.08
N HIS A 303 6.19 7.25 -2.35
CA HIS A 303 4.91 7.47 -1.66
C HIS A 303 4.99 7.37 -0.13
N ASN A 304 6.17 7.14 0.41
CA ASN A 304 6.41 6.93 1.84
C ASN A 304 5.89 8.07 2.75
N GLY A 305 5.79 9.30 2.24
CA GLY A 305 5.22 10.42 3.00
C GLY A 305 3.75 10.23 3.38
N TRP A 306 2.99 9.45 2.62
CA TRP A 306 1.61 9.11 3.01
C TRP A 306 1.56 8.14 4.18
N LEU A 307 2.49 7.17 4.25
CA LEU A 307 2.63 6.30 5.41
C LEU A 307 3.05 7.10 6.65
N ASP A 308 4.00 8.03 6.51
CA ASP A 308 4.37 8.98 7.57
C ASP A 308 3.17 9.75 8.10
N MET A 309 2.31 10.23 7.19
CA MET A 309 1.10 10.96 7.55
C MET A 309 0.12 10.09 8.35
N ALA A 310 -0.03 8.83 7.96
CA ALA A 310 -1.02 7.91 8.52
C ALA A 310 -0.70 7.45 9.94
N GLN A 311 0.58 7.40 10.35
CA GLN A 311 1.00 6.88 11.66
C GLN A 311 0.22 7.44 12.88
N PRO A 312 0.10 8.78 13.07
CA PRO A 312 -0.70 9.31 14.19
C PRO A 312 -2.20 9.00 14.05
N PHE A 313 -2.73 8.89 12.82
CA PHE A 313 -4.13 8.51 12.59
C PHE A 313 -4.39 7.04 12.91
N ILE A 314 -3.46 6.14 12.55
CA ILE A 314 -3.53 4.72 12.91
C ILE A 314 -3.54 4.57 14.43
N LYS A 315 -2.66 5.28 15.14
CA LYS A 315 -2.63 5.28 16.62
C LYS A 315 -3.94 5.80 17.20
N ALA A 316 -4.47 6.90 16.68
CA ALA A 316 -5.75 7.47 17.11
C ALA A 316 -6.92 6.52 16.86
N PHE A 317 -6.96 5.90 15.68
CA PHE A 317 -7.95 4.91 15.29
C PHE A 317 -7.95 3.77 16.30
N LYS A 318 -6.79 3.12 16.53
CA LYS A 318 -6.66 1.99 17.46
C LYS A 318 -7.06 2.35 18.89
N ALA A 319 -6.82 3.59 19.32
CA ALA A 319 -7.24 4.09 20.62
C ALA A 319 -8.72 4.53 20.69
N GLY A 320 -9.47 4.44 19.59
CA GLY A 320 -10.86 4.90 19.51
C GLY A 320 -11.04 6.41 19.56
N ALA A 321 -9.96 7.17 19.39
CA ALA A 321 -9.97 8.62 19.38
C ALA A 321 -10.60 9.17 18.09
N SER A 322 -11.09 10.41 18.15
CA SER A 322 -11.69 11.11 17.02
C SER A 322 -10.79 12.21 16.43
N ASP A 323 -9.58 12.37 16.97
CA ASP A 323 -8.59 13.37 16.58
C ASP A 323 -7.17 12.79 16.74
N PRO A 324 -6.28 12.90 15.73
CA PRO A 324 -4.89 12.44 15.83
C PRO A 324 -3.98 13.30 16.71
N LYS A 325 -4.38 14.50 17.13
CA LYS A 325 -3.51 15.51 17.75
C LYS A 325 -2.62 15.00 18.88
N THR A 326 -3.16 14.21 19.81
CA THR A 326 -2.40 13.68 20.97
C THR A 326 -1.42 12.56 20.58
N TYR A 327 -1.50 12.04 19.37
CA TYR A 327 -0.65 10.97 18.83
C TYR A 327 0.45 11.49 17.90
N ILE A 328 0.49 12.80 17.66
CA ILE A 328 1.56 13.47 16.91
C ILE A 328 2.77 13.65 17.82
N THR A 329 3.75 12.76 17.70
CA THR A 329 4.99 12.78 18.49
C THR A 329 6.17 13.44 17.78
N GLU A 330 6.03 13.76 16.51
CA GLU A 330 7.04 14.39 15.66
C GLU A 330 6.36 15.44 14.77
N GLU A 331 7.00 16.60 14.61
CA GLU A 331 6.47 17.65 13.74
C GLU A 331 6.87 17.39 12.28
N LYS A 332 5.88 17.27 11.39
CA LYS A 332 6.11 16.94 9.98
C LYS A 332 5.35 17.89 9.06
N VAL A 333 5.93 18.11 7.88
CA VAL A 333 5.22 18.64 6.70
C VAL A 333 5.22 17.53 5.67
N VAL A 334 4.06 16.93 5.42
CA VAL A 334 3.86 15.95 4.34
C VAL A 334 3.30 16.71 3.15
N TYR A 335 3.80 16.43 1.95
CA TYR A 335 3.35 17.11 0.74
C TYR A 335 3.30 16.16 -0.45
N TRP A 336 2.43 16.46 -1.40
CA TRP A 336 2.38 15.76 -2.67
C TRP A 336 1.91 16.66 -3.81
N PHE A 337 2.34 16.33 -5.02
CA PHE A 337 1.92 16.99 -6.25
C PHE A 337 2.20 16.09 -7.45
N ARG A 338 1.43 16.26 -8.52
CA ARG A 338 1.73 15.61 -9.81
C ARG A 338 3.01 16.15 -10.43
N PRO A 339 3.71 15.39 -11.27
CA PRO A 339 4.93 15.87 -11.92
C PRO A 339 4.66 17.03 -12.88
N THR A 340 3.47 17.12 -13.46
CA THR A 340 3.11 18.13 -14.46
C THR A 340 1.74 18.74 -14.17
N LEU A 341 1.45 19.89 -14.79
CA LEU A 341 0.09 20.41 -14.85
C LEU A 341 -0.80 19.44 -15.64
N ARG A 342 -2.05 19.22 -15.21
CA ARG A 342 -2.99 18.27 -15.86
C ARG A 342 -3.21 18.54 -17.34
N GLY A 343 -3.09 19.81 -17.73
CA GLY A 343 -3.33 20.28 -19.09
C GLY A 343 -2.11 20.18 -20.01
N ILE A 344 -0.96 19.67 -19.56
CA ILE A 344 0.18 19.43 -20.44
C ILE A 344 -0.25 18.54 -21.62
N ASN A 345 0.37 18.71 -22.78
CA ASN A 345 0.09 17.89 -23.96
C ASN A 345 1.25 16.91 -24.19
N CYS A 346 0.96 15.61 -24.06
CA CYS A 346 1.90 14.52 -24.31
C CYS A 346 1.50 13.67 -25.55
N ASP A 347 0.46 14.05 -26.30
CA ASP A 347 -0.16 13.23 -27.36
C ASP A 347 0.85 12.68 -28.37
N ALA A 348 1.84 13.50 -28.76
CA ALA A 348 2.83 13.11 -29.77
C ALA A 348 3.73 11.94 -29.31
N THR A 349 3.92 11.78 -28.00
CA THR A 349 4.88 10.83 -27.41
C THR A 349 4.23 9.78 -26.52
N ASP A 350 2.96 9.96 -26.17
CA ASP A 350 2.26 9.10 -25.22
C ASP A 350 1.86 7.74 -25.82
N THR A 351 1.92 6.70 -25.01
CA THR A 351 1.67 5.31 -25.40
C THR A 351 0.18 4.98 -25.55
N THR A 352 -0.68 5.65 -24.81
CA THR A 352 -2.13 5.42 -24.74
C THR A 352 -2.93 6.15 -25.82
N MET A 353 -2.23 6.82 -26.75
CA MET A 353 -2.83 7.43 -27.95
C MET A 353 -3.11 6.42 -29.07
N SER A 354 -2.61 5.20 -28.93
CA SER A 354 -2.84 4.09 -29.86
C SER A 354 -4.04 3.24 -29.43
N ASP A 355 -4.56 2.40 -30.32
CA ASP A 355 -5.50 1.35 -29.91
C ASP A 355 -4.75 0.26 -29.12
N ALA A 356 -5.42 -0.35 -28.15
CA ALA A 356 -4.87 -1.39 -27.28
C ALA A 356 -5.95 -2.42 -26.91
N ASN A 357 -5.56 -3.50 -26.22
CA ASN A 357 -6.53 -4.47 -25.73
C ASN A 357 -7.47 -3.79 -24.71
N ASN A 358 -8.78 -3.89 -24.94
CA ASN A 358 -9.79 -3.36 -24.03
C ASN A 358 -10.87 -4.40 -23.67
N SER A 359 -10.52 -5.69 -23.64
CA SER A 359 -11.45 -6.75 -23.25
C SER A 359 -12.02 -6.55 -21.84
N SER A 360 -11.27 -5.89 -20.96
CA SER A 360 -11.68 -5.55 -19.59
C SER A 360 -12.54 -4.28 -19.48
N GLY A 361 -12.67 -3.48 -20.55
CA GLY A 361 -13.33 -2.17 -20.50
C GLY A 361 -12.58 -1.10 -19.69
N ASN A 362 -11.30 -1.33 -19.38
CA ASN A 362 -10.47 -0.48 -18.53
C ASN A 362 -9.50 0.42 -19.31
N TYR A 363 -9.38 0.24 -20.63
CA TYR A 363 -8.54 1.08 -21.48
C TYR A 363 -9.34 2.22 -22.11
N PHE A 364 -8.98 3.45 -21.76
CA PHE A 364 -9.49 4.66 -22.37
C PHE A 364 -8.39 5.27 -23.25
N LYS A 365 -8.60 5.29 -24.56
CA LYS A 365 -7.63 5.87 -25.49
C LYS A 365 -7.52 7.38 -25.28
N GLY A 366 -6.31 7.88 -25.07
CA GLY A 366 -6.04 9.31 -24.87
C GLY A 366 -5.40 9.64 -23.53
N ARG A 367 -5.54 10.90 -23.10
CA ARG A 367 -5.20 11.29 -21.72
C ARG A 367 -6.03 10.44 -20.72
N PRO A 368 -5.49 10.04 -19.55
CA PRO A 368 -6.18 9.18 -18.59
C PRO A 368 -7.62 9.62 -18.31
N ASP A 369 -8.58 8.70 -18.41
CA ASP A 369 -9.97 9.01 -18.06
C ASP A 369 -10.08 9.53 -16.62
N GLY A 370 -10.91 10.55 -16.39
CA GLY A 370 -11.02 11.22 -15.10
C GLY A 370 -10.02 12.35 -14.83
N TRP A 371 -9.05 12.63 -15.72
CA TRP A 371 -8.03 13.66 -15.50
C TRP A 371 -8.59 15.06 -15.17
N GLN A 372 -9.79 15.39 -15.66
CA GLN A 372 -10.45 16.68 -15.43
C GLN A 372 -10.84 16.89 -13.96
N THR A 373 -11.01 15.81 -13.21
CA THR A 373 -11.40 15.84 -11.79
C THR A 373 -10.26 16.28 -10.88
N MET A 374 -9.03 16.30 -11.39
CA MET A 374 -7.82 16.48 -10.60
C MET A 374 -7.31 17.92 -10.70
N GLU A 375 -7.06 18.60 -9.59
CA GLU A 375 -6.62 20.00 -9.56
C GLU A 375 -5.10 20.17 -9.71
N ASP A 376 -4.66 21.33 -10.21
CA ASP A 376 -3.24 21.70 -10.31
C ASP A 376 -2.74 22.34 -9.00
N LYS A 377 -2.58 21.53 -7.95
CA LYS A 377 -2.15 21.98 -6.63
C LYS A 377 -0.96 21.19 -6.08
N VAL A 378 -0.13 21.89 -5.30
CA VAL A 378 0.72 21.29 -4.27
C VAL A 378 -0.14 21.14 -3.04
N TYR A 379 -0.32 19.90 -2.58
CA TYR A 379 -1.07 19.59 -1.37
C TYR A 379 -0.12 19.42 -0.20
N ILE A 380 -0.53 19.91 0.97
CA ILE A 380 0.29 19.88 2.19
C ILE A 380 -0.57 19.43 3.36
N VAL A 381 -0.03 18.56 4.20
CA VAL A 381 -0.54 18.27 5.55
C VAL A 381 0.56 18.53 6.57
N THR A 382 0.27 19.42 7.52
CA THR A 382 1.14 19.62 8.68
C THR A 382 0.69 18.72 9.81
N LEU A 383 1.63 18.08 10.50
CA LEU A 383 1.40 17.36 11.75
C LEU A 383 2.16 18.09 12.86
N LEU A 384 1.48 18.86 13.70
CA LEU A 384 2.13 19.78 14.66
C LEU A 384 1.75 19.49 16.10
N LYS A 385 2.72 19.70 17.01
CA LYS A 385 2.48 19.66 18.46
C LYS A 385 1.90 20.98 18.96
N GLU A 386 2.39 22.07 18.39
CA GLU A 386 1.98 23.44 18.69
C GLU A 386 1.77 24.21 17.38
N ALA A 387 0.92 25.25 17.42
CA ALA A 387 0.68 26.06 16.24
C ALA A 387 1.98 26.68 15.68
N ALA A 388 2.03 26.84 14.36
CA ALA A 388 3.16 27.43 13.65
C ALA A 388 2.68 28.12 12.36
N SER A 389 3.56 28.89 11.73
CA SER A 389 3.32 29.50 10.42
C SER A 389 4.00 28.66 9.35
N LEU A 390 3.25 28.20 8.34
CA LEU A 390 3.77 27.47 7.18
C LEU A 390 3.87 28.43 5.99
N THR A 391 5.07 28.67 5.48
CA THR A 391 5.30 29.34 4.20
C THR A 391 5.63 28.31 3.14
N VAL A 392 4.92 28.35 2.01
CA VAL A 392 5.13 27.49 0.84
C VAL A 392 5.47 28.38 -0.35
N ASN A 393 6.57 28.07 -1.03
CA ASN A 393 7.00 28.74 -2.25
C ASN A 393 6.93 27.76 -3.43
N VAL A 394 6.09 28.07 -4.42
CA VAL A 394 5.99 27.31 -5.67
C VAL A 394 6.46 28.18 -6.82
N ALA A 395 7.68 27.94 -7.31
CA ALA A 395 8.29 28.65 -8.43
C ALA A 395 8.17 30.19 -8.32
N GLY A 396 8.49 30.71 -7.13
CA GLY A 396 8.45 32.15 -6.80
C GLY A 396 7.12 32.64 -6.22
N ASN A 397 6.03 31.86 -6.31
CA ASN A 397 4.76 32.18 -5.68
C ASN A 397 4.80 31.76 -4.20
N SER A 398 4.91 32.73 -3.29
CA SER A 398 5.01 32.48 -1.85
C SER A 398 3.68 32.73 -1.15
N GLN A 399 3.17 31.73 -0.44
CA GLN A 399 1.96 31.83 0.39
C GLN A 399 2.29 31.42 1.82
N THR A 400 1.67 32.07 2.80
CA THR A 400 1.87 31.77 4.23
C THR A 400 0.54 31.47 4.90
N PHE A 401 0.49 30.37 5.65
CA PHE A 401 -0.67 29.85 6.36
C PHE A 401 -0.39 29.78 7.86
N GLN A 402 -1.42 30.03 8.67
CA GLN A 402 -1.37 29.69 10.09
C GLN A 402 -1.81 28.24 10.27
N ALA A 403 -0.88 27.40 10.69
CA ALA A 403 -1.12 25.97 10.92
C ALA A 403 -1.40 25.73 12.41
N PRO A 404 -2.56 25.16 12.78
CA PRO A 404 -2.87 24.86 14.16
C PRO A 404 -2.07 23.65 14.65
N ALA A 405 -2.02 23.46 15.98
CA ALA A 405 -1.60 22.20 16.56
C ALA A 405 -2.56 21.07 16.14
N GLY A 406 -2.04 19.89 15.79
CA GLY A 406 -2.80 18.80 15.20
C GLY A 406 -2.44 18.56 13.74
N ALA A 407 -3.33 17.86 13.02
CA ALA A 407 -3.19 17.61 11.60
C ALA A 407 -4.04 18.63 10.80
N ALA A 408 -3.44 19.37 9.88
CA ALA A 408 -4.15 20.37 9.06
C ALA A 408 -3.70 20.31 7.59
N LYS A 409 -4.66 20.46 6.66
CA LYS A 409 -4.40 20.46 5.22
C LYS A 409 -4.37 21.87 4.62
N PHE A 410 -3.50 22.08 3.63
CA PHE A 410 -3.35 23.31 2.85
C PHE A 410 -3.09 22.97 1.38
N SER A 411 -3.21 23.97 0.50
CA SER A 411 -2.78 23.83 -0.89
C SER A 411 -2.28 25.14 -1.48
N VAL A 412 -1.41 25.05 -2.48
CA VAL A 412 -0.91 26.18 -3.29
C VAL A 412 -0.98 25.78 -4.76
N ASP A 413 -1.29 26.73 -5.65
CA ASP A 413 -1.32 26.47 -7.10
C ASP A 413 0.03 25.96 -7.61
N MET A 414 -0.03 24.91 -8.43
CA MET A 414 1.15 24.41 -9.13
C MET A 414 1.64 25.41 -10.17
N LYS A 415 2.96 25.50 -10.27
CA LYS A 415 3.66 26.19 -11.35
C LYS A 415 4.96 25.45 -11.61
N PRO A 416 5.36 25.22 -12.88
CA PRO A 416 6.63 24.59 -13.18
C PRO A 416 7.80 25.25 -12.46
N GLY A 417 8.63 24.43 -11.82
CA GLY A 417 9.76 24.85 -11.01
C GLY A 417 9.78 24.23 -9.61
N THR A 418 10.56 24.85 -8.74
CA THR A 418 10.86 24.33 -7.39
C THR A 418 9.71 24.56 -6.41
N VAL A 419 9.48 23.59 -5.53
CA VAL A 419 8.56 23.69 -4.39
C VAL A 419 9.39 23.69 -3.10
N ALA A 420 9.24 24.71 -2.26
CA ALA A 420 9.95 24.82 -0.99
C ALA A 420 9.02 25.18 0.17
N PHE A 421 9.38 24.74 1.37
CA PHE A 421 8.60 24.90 2.58
C PHE A 421 9.46 25.48 3.70
N ASN A 422 8.86 26.36 4.49
CA ASN A 422 9.43 26.85 5.73
C ASN A 422 8.34 26.96 6.78
N MET A 423 8.47 26.17 7.84
CA MET A 423 7.62 26.24 9.01
C MET A 423 8.35 27.00 10.11
N ALA A 424 7.69 28.00 10.69
CA ALA A 424 8.27 28.90 11.68
C ALA A 424 7.36 29.10 12.90
N ARG A 425 7.96 29.22 14.09
CA ARG A 425 7.28 29.51 15.35
C ARG A 425 8.04 30.62 16.07
N GLY A 426 7.34 31.67 16.51
CA GLY A 426 7.98 32.83 17.15
C GLY A 426 9.02 33.53 16.27
N GLY A 427 8.81 33.56 14.94
CA GLY A 427 9.76 34.14 13.97
C GLY A 427 10.99 33.29 13.64
N SER A 428 11.16 32.12 14.28
CA SER A 428 12.28 31.20 14.03
C SER A 428 11.84 30.01 13.19
N SER A 429 12.65 29.62 12.20
CA SER A 429 12.41 28.40 11.42
C SER A 429 12.59 27.16 12.30
N ILE A 430 11.59 26.27 12.31
CA ILE A 430 11.62 24.99 13.04
C ILE A 430 11.78 23.80 12.10
N LEU A 431 11.34 23.93 10.85
CA LEU A 431 11.47 22.93 9.80
C LEU A 431 11.46 23.61 8.45
N SER A 432 12.42 23.30 7.59
CA SER A 432 12.45 23.83 6.23
C SER A 432 13.06 22.82 5.27
N GLY A 433 12.75 22.97 4.00
CA GLY A 433 13.28 22.09 2.97
C GLY A 433 12.65 22.34 1.61
N THR A 434 13.26 21.73 0.60
CA THR A 434 12.80 21.77 -0.78
C THR A 434 12.30 20.38 -1.16
N ALA A 435 11.25 20.31 -1.97
CA ALA A 435 10.79 19.06 -2.54
C ALA A 435 11.91 18.41 -3.38
N GLY A 436 12.05 17.08 -3.29
CA GLY A 436 13.06 16.34 -4.07
C GLY A 436 12.75 16.30 -5.58
N MET A 437 11.55 16.71 -5.99
CA MET A 437 11.14 16.84 -7.38
C MET A 437 10.69 18.29 -7.66
N GLN A 438 10.99 18.78 -8.87
CA GLN A 438 10.39 20.01 -9.39
C GLN A 438 9.11 19.70 -10.14
N ILE A 439 8.17 20.63 -10.18
CA ILE A 439 7.04 20.55 -11.12
C ILE A 439 7.62 20.78 -12.52
N LEU A 440 7.42 19.80 -13.40
CA LEU A 440 7.98 19.75 -14.74
C LEU A 440 7.10 20.52 -15.74
N ASP A 441 7.75 21.08 -16.75
CA ASP A 441 7.15 21.73 -17.93
C ASP A 441 7.16 20.82 -19.17
N HIS A 442 7.55 19.55 -19.00
CA HIS A 442 7.63 18.53 -20.03
C HIS A 442 7.06 17.20 -19.54
N CYS A 443 6.68 16.32 -20.46
CA CYS A 443 6.12 15.01 -20.14
C CYS A 443 7.24 14.07 -19.65
N PRO A 444 7.27 13.66 -18.37
CA PRO A 444 8.24 12.66 -17.90
C PRO A 444 8.00 11.35 -18.67
N CYS A 445 9.08 10.76 -19.19
CA CYS A 445 9.01 9.57 -20.06
C CYS A 445 8.15 9.76 -21.32
N GLY A 446 7.83 10.99 -21.72
CA GLY A 446 6.97 11.26 -22.87
C GLY A 446 5.50 10.86 -22.68
N ILE A 447 5.05 10.61 -21.44
CA ILE A 447 3.69 10.16 -21.14
C ILE A 447 2.93 11.14 -20.23
N TYR A 448 1.61 11.00 -20.19
CA TYR A 448 0.73 11.56 -19.18
C TYR A 448 0.95 10.86 -17.85
N ASN A 449 1.78 11.43 -16.98
CA ASN A 449 2.01 10.88 -15.64
C ASN A 449 1.19 11.62 -14.58
N PHE A 450 0.20 10.93 -14.00
CA PHE A 450 -0.61 11.40 -12.88
C PHE A 450 -0.25 10.71 -11.56
N ASN A 451 0.83 9.94 -11.50
CA ASN A 451 1.41 9.41 -10.26
C ASN A 451 2.10 10.56 -9.51
N PRO A 452 1.72 10.88 -8.26
CA PRO A 452 2.24 12.04 -7.58
C PRO A 452 3.62 11.77 -6.99
N TYR A 453 4.44 12.81 -6.90
CA TYR A 453 5.59 12.80 -6.01
C TYR A 453 5.08 13.08 -4.59
N VAL A 454 5.47 12.25 -3.62
CA VAL A 454 5.12 12.43 -2.22
C VAL A 454 6.40 12.57 -1.41
N GLY A 455 6.42 13.52 -0.49
CA GLY A 455 7.56 13.73 0.38
C GLY A 455 7.16 14.21 1.77
N THR A 456 8.15 14.17 2.67
CA THR A 456 8.02 14.62 4.04
C THR A 456 9.19 15.55 4.38
N LEU A 457 8.96 16.49 5.29
CA LEU A 457 10.01 17.19 6.00
C LEU A 457 10.01 16.72 7.47
N LYS A 458 11.16 16.31 8.04
CA LYS A 458 12.45 16.09 7.33
C LYS A 458 12.33 14.93 6.35
N ALA A 459 13.11 14.98 5.28
CA ALA A 459 13.14 13.90 4.29
C ALA A 459 13.60 12.59 4.97
N GLY A 460 12.90 11.50 4.64
CA GLY A 460 13.27 10.15 5.06
C GLY A 460 14.46 9.59 4.27
N SER A 461 14.72 8.30 4.43
CA SER A 461 15.67 7.57 3.59
C SER A 461 15.23 7.61 2.13
N ALA A 462 16.22 7.58 1.23
CA ALA A 462 15.97 7.48 -0.21
C ALA A 462 15.09 6.25 -0.50
N ASP A 463 14.15 6.41 -1.41
CA ASP A 463 13.17 5.39 -1.77
C ASP A 463 13.13 5.29 -3.30
N ASN A 464 13.79 4.27 -3.83
CA ASN A 464 14.06 4.12 -5.26
C ASN A 464 13.75 2.69 -5.70
N LEU A 465 13.25 2.54 -6.92
CA LEU A 465 13.06 1.23 -7.53
C LEU A 465 14.40 0.46 -7.59
N LEU A 466 14.34 -0.83 -7.27
CA LEU A 466 15.44 -1.76 -7.50
C LEU A 466 15.57 -2.10 -9.00
N PRO A 467 16.75 -2.55 -9.49
CA PRO A 467 16.99 -2.88 -10.89
C PRO A 467 15.90 -3.72 -11.59
N ALA A 468 15.40 -4.76 -10.91
CA ALA A 468 14.34 -5.63 -11.44
C ALA A 468 13.00 -4.91 -11.65
N ALA A 469 12.73 -3.87 -10.87
CA ALA A 469 11.49 -3.12 -10.88
C ALA A 469 11.42 -2.03 -11.96
N TYR A 470 12.49 -1.83 -12.73
CA TYR A 470 12.49 -0.93 -13.90
C TYR A 470 13.10 -1.59 -15.14
N SER A 471 13.11 -2.93 -15.22
CA SER A 471 13.64 -3.67 -16.36
C SER A 471 12.90 -3.38 -17.67
N SER A 472 11.61 -3.03 -17.57
CA SER A 472 10.70 -2.77 -18.70
C SER A 472 10.45 -1.28 -18.94
N ILE A 473 11.22 -0.38 -18.30
CA ILE A 473 11.00 1.08 -18.36
C ILE A 473 11.00 1.67 -19.78
N SER A 474 11.64 0.98 -20.73
CA SER A 474 11.68 1.43 -22.14
C SER A 474 10.56 0.86 -23.00
N ALA A 475 9.79 -0.11 -22.51
CA ALA A 475 8.74 -0.78 -23.28
C ALA A 475 7.60 0.19 -23.61
N GLY A 476 7.22 0.27 -24.88
CA GLY A 476 6.17 1.16 -25.38
C GLY A 476 6.56 2.63 -25.53
N LEU A 477 7.60 3.11 -24.83
CA LEU A 477 7.99 4.53 -24.85
C LEU A 477 8.45 5.01 -26.23
N LYS A 478 7.94 6.17 -26.66
CA LYS A 478 8.31 6.84 -27.92
C LYS A 478 9.48 7.83 -27.78
N VAL A 479 10.05 7.94 -26.57
CA VAL A 479 11.15 8.87 -26.25
C VAL A 479 12.37 8.14 -25.69
N SER A 480 13.54 8.80 -25.74
CA SER A 480 14.82 8.23 -25.33
C SER A 480 15.22 8.49 -23.86
N THR A 481 14.40 9.25 -23.13
CA THR A 481 14.62 9.68 -21.74
C THR A 481 13.40 9.33 -20.88
N CYS A 482 13.62 9.10 -19.58
CA CYS A 482 12.55 8.80 -18.63
C CYS A 482 12.97 9.19 -17.21
N GLY A 483 11.99 9.32 -16.32
CA GLY A 483 12.13 9.78 -14.93
C GLY A 483 12.06 11.30 -14.76
N PRO A 484 11.95 11.78 -13.51
CA PRO A 484 11.77 13.20 -13.19
C PRO A 484 12.96 14.10 -13.56
N SER A 485 14.14 13.52 -13.78
CA SER A 485 15.34 14.26 -14.19
C SER A 485 15.61 14.19 -15.70
N GLY A 486 14.75 13.54 -16.48
CA GLY A 486 14.91 13.42 -17.94
C GLY A 486 16.21 12.73 -18.37
N MET A 487 16.78 11.85 -17.54
CA MET A 487 18.04 11.16 -17.85
C MET A 487 17.86 10.12 -18.97
N LYS A 488 18.98 9.77 -19.64
CA LYS A 488 18.99 8.71 -20.66
C LYS A 488 18.49 7.39 -20.05
N ARG A 489 17.64 6.67 -20.80
CA ARG A 489 17.16 5.34 -20.43
C ARG A 489 18.35 4.40 -20.16
N THR A 490 18.41 3.82 -18.97
CA THR A 490 19.22 2.63 -18.70
C THR A 490 18.30 1.57 -18.14
N ALA A 491 17.83 0.65 -19.00
CA ALA A 491 17.28 -0.61 -18.50
C ALA A 491 18.40 -1.33 -17.74
N ALA A 492 18.12 -1.82 -16.54
CA ALA A 492 19.03 -2.77 -15.93
C ALA A 492 19.11 -4.02 -16.82
N PRO A 493 20.28 -4.65 -16.97
CA PRO A 493 20.36 -5.96 -17.62
C PRO A 493 19.35 -6.89 -16.94
N LEU A 494 18.57 -7.62 -17.73
CA LEU A 494 17.75 -8.72 -17.22
C LEU A 494 18.71 -9.73 -16.57
N ALA A 495 18.91 -9.67 -15.26
CA ALA A 495 19.34 -10.85 -14.51
C ALA A 495 18.23 -11.89 -14.69
N ASP A 496 18.58 -13.17 -14.89
CA ASP A 496 17.63 -14.27 -15.13
C ASP A 496 16.44 -14.20 -14.15
N MET A 497 15.37 -13.53 -14.58
CA MET A 497 14.15 -13.32 -13.83
C MET A 497 13.01 -13.86 -14.67
N VAL A 498 12.19 -14.67 -14.01
CA VAL A 498 11.00 -15.30 -14.57
C VAL A 498 10.17 -14.22 -15.25
N ALA A 499 9.76 -14.50 -16.49
CA ALA A 499 8.95 -13.62 -17.31
C ALA A 499 7.81 -13.00 -16.49
N PRO A 500 7.44 -11.72 -16.76
CA PRO A 500 6.23 -11.15 -16.20
C PRO A 500 5.06 -12.09 -16.46
N ALA A 501 4.12 -12.15 -15.51
CA ALA A 501 2.93 -12.98 -15.60
C ALA A 501 2.35 -12.91 -17.02
N VAL A 502 2.17 -14.06 -17.65
CA VAL A 502 1.36 -14.17 -18.87
C VAL A 502 -0.08 -13.99 -18.39
N ALA A 503 -0.46 -12.73 -18.24
CA ALA A 503 -1.84 -12.35 -18.00
C ALA A 503 -2.64 -12.68 -19.25
N THR A 504 -3.24 -13.87 -19.27
CA THR A 504 -4.37 -14.18 -20.12
C THR A 504 -5.64 -14.01 -19.29
N PRO A 505 -6.33 -12.86 -19.37
CA PRO A 505 -7.69 -12.75 -18.87
C PRO A 505 -8.59 -13.64 -19.73
N THR A 506 -9.22 -14.63 -19.11
CA THR A 506 -10.35 -15.33 -19.70
C THR A 506 -11.63 -14.78 -19.08
N VAL A 507 -12.27 -13.91 -19.87
CA VAL A 507 -13.66 -13.40 -19.86
C VAL A 507 -14.22 -12.87 -18.54
#